data_AF-A0A519QB12-F1
#
_entry.id   AF-A0A519QB12-F1
#
_cell.length_a   1.000
_cell.length_b   1.000
_cell.length_c   1.000
_cell.angle_alpha   90.00
_cell.angle_beta   90.00
_cell.angle_gamma   90.00
#
_symmetry.space_group_name_H-M   'P 1'
#
loop_
_entity.id
_entity.type
_entity.pdbx_description
1 polymer ?
#
loop_
_entity_poly.entity_id
_entity_poly.type
_entity_poly.pdbx_seq_one_letter_code
_entity_poly.pdbx_strand_id
1 'polypeptide(L)'
;MILGRSKRGVSLVAAALTLAALPGAASASPAQTFYERSFVLAAGARCNLFDARLTAALNAATLQARGAALRAGTSEIDLAATRARAQARAHATPCGSADLNVVRGRVQTGFAGWQRTRSMTFPGQRGDWSADRAAYSRTTWRLMQAASTGASPVRFGVAGGIEQPDVLTAVVSWYGRPRPTGARLVLRDPSIAARPWLSG
;
A
#
# COMPACT_ATOMS: atom_id res chain seq x y z
N MET A 1 62.87 42.25 -18.40
CA MET A 1 63.96 41.99 -17.43
C MET A 1 63.45 42.39 -16.05
N ILE A 2 63.23 41.39 -15.19
CA ILE A 2 63.00 41.41 -13.73
C ILE A 2 61.90 42.36 -13.19
N LEU A 3 60.69 41.81 -12.99
CA LEU A 3 59.81 42.16 -11.86
C LEU A 3 59.79 40.90 -10.96
N GLY A 4 60.14 40.92 -9.69
CA GLY A 4 59.63 41.78 -8.63
C GLY A 4 58.83 40.89 -7.66
N ARG A 5 59.53 40.13 -6.82
CA ARG A 5 58.99 39.12 -5.89
C ARG A 5 58.59 39.81 -4.57
N SER A 6 57.35 39.65 -4.10
CA SER A 6 57.00 39.88 -2.69
C SER A 6 55.95 38.88 -2.20
N LYS A 7 56.18 38.39 -0.97
CA LYS A 7 55.62 37.20 -0.33
C LYS A 7 54.29 37.49 0.36
N ARG A 8 53.29 36.64 0.17
CA ARG A 8 52.16 36.34 1.09
C ARG A 8 51.73 34.91 0.72
N GLY A 9 51.66 33.89 1.56
CA GLY A 9 51.18 33.78 2.93
C GLY A 9 50.40 32.46 2.92
N VAL A 10 50.82 31.48 3.72
CA VAL A 10 50.26 30.12 3.76
C VAL A 10 48.79 30.17 4.19
N SER A 11 47.92 29.42 3.51
CA SER A 11 46.68 28.93 4.12
C SER A 11 46.27 27.60 3.49
N LEU A 12 46.36 26.57 4.32
CA LEU A 12 45.82 25.23 4.11
C LEU A 12 44.31 25.33 3.83
N VAL A 13 43.88 24.88 2.66
CA VAL A 13 42.46 24.64 2.39
C VAL A 13 42.11 23.30 3.02
N ALA A 14 41.60 23.34 4.24
CA ALA A 14 41.01 22.18 4.91
C ALA A 14 39.70 21.81 4.19
N ALA A 15 39.65 20.62 3.62
CA ALA A 15 38.46 20.01 3.08
C ALA A 15 37.48 19.70 4.22
N ALA A 16 36.46 20.56 4.40
CA ALA A 16 35.33 20.27 5.26
C ALA A 16 34.39 19.30 4.52
N LEU A 17 34.55 17.99 4.75
CA LEU A 17 33.50 17.01 4.50
C LEU A 17 32.36 17.27 5.49
N THR A 18 31.37 18.05 5.07
CA THR A 18 30.08 18.10 5.75
C THR A 18 29.31 16.82 5.44
N LEU A 19 29.53 15.78 6.25
CA LEU A 19 28.59 14.65 6.34
C LEU A 19 27.28 15.20 6.93
N ALA A 20 26.34 15.55 6.07
CA ALA A 20 24.98 15.81 6.49
C ALA A 20 24.38 14.50 7.01
N ALA A 21 24.27 14.39 8.33
CA ALA A 21 23.47 13.37 9.00
C ALA A 21 22.00 13.61 8.67
N LEU A 22 21.50 12.96 7.63
CA LEU A 22 20.05 12.82 7.41
C LEU A 22 19.55 11.71 8.34
N PRO A 23 18.60 11.97 9.26
CA PRO A 23 17.82 10.92 9.87
C PRO A 23 16.84 10.37 8.81
N GLY A 24 17.38 9.66 7.83
CA GLY A 24 16.58 8.78 7.00
C GLY A 24 16.24 7.57 7.85
N ALA A 25 15.08 7.58 8.50
CA ALA A 25 14.44 6.32 8.86
C ALA A 25 14.39 5.51 7.55
N ALA A 26 15.24 4.49 7.44
CA ALA A 26 15.25 3.60 6.29
C ALA A 26 13.84 3.02 6.19
N SER A 27 13.02 3.56 5.29
CA SER A 27 11.71 3.00 5.04
C SER A 27 11.95 1.59 4.52
N ALA A 28 11.46 0.59 5.25
CA ALA A 28 11.54 -0.80 4.82
C ALA A 28 11.09 -0.86 3.35
N SER A 29 11.89 -1.54 2.51
CA SER A 29 11.52 -1.66 1.11
C SER A 29 10.12 -2.27 0.99
N PRO A 30 9.36 -2.00 -0.08
CA PRO A 30 8.04 -2.62 -0.25
C PRO A 30 8.08 -4.16 -0.13
N ALA A 31 9.15 -4.80 -0.62
CA ALA A 31 9.38 -6.23 -0.47
C ALA A 31 9.64 -6.65 0.99
N GLN A 32 10.41 -5.88 1.76
CA GLN A 32 10.61 -6.12 3.19
C GLN A 32 9.30 -5.96 3.98
N THR A 33 8.53 -4.92 3.70
CA THR A 33 7.21 -4.73 4.33
C THR A 33 6.29 -5.92 4.04
N PHE A 34 6.32 -6.44 2.80
CA PHE A 34 5.57 -7.63 2.43
C PHE A 34 6.04 -8.89 3.18
N TYR A 35 7.34 -9.07 3.35
CA TYR A 35 7.91 -10.15 4.16
C TYR A 35 7.41 -10.09 5.62
N GLU A 36 7.55 -8.93 6.27
CA GLU A 36 7.17 -8.74 7.67
C GLU A 36 5.68 -9.03 7.91
N ARG A 37 4.81 -8.50 7.05
CA ARG A 37 3.36 -8.74 7.14
C ARG A 37 3.00 -10.21 6.87
N SER A 38 3.68 -10.85 5.92
CA SER A 38 3.49 -12.29 5.63
C SER A 38 3.92 -13.15 6.82
N PHE A 39 5.02 -12.79 7.50
CA PHE A 39 5.49 -13.47 8.70
C PHE A 39 4.46 -13.33 9.84
N VAL A 40 4.01 -12.11 10.12
CA VAL A 40 3.02 -11.84 11.17
C VAL A 40 1.72 -12.62 10.91
N LEU A 41 1.24 -12.63 9.68
CA LEU A 41 0.02 -13.34 9.30
C LEU A 41 0.17 -14.86 9.51
N ALA A 42 1.29 -15.45 9.08
CA ALA A 42 1.56 -16.88 9.24
C ALA A 42 1.76 -17.27 10.72
N ALA A 43 2.51 -16.48 11.49
CA ALA A 43 2.72 -16.71 12.91
C ALA A 43 1.40 -16.54 13.70
N GLY A 44 0.61 -15.52 13.33
CA GLY A 44 -0.70 -15.26 13.90
C GLY A 44 -1.67 -16.41 13.74
N ALA A 45 -1.77 -16.97 12.53
CA ALA A 45 -2.61 -18.13 12.25
C ALA A 45 -2.15 -19.39 13.00
N ARG A 46 -0.83 -19.66 13.04
CA ARG A 46 -0.30 -20.86 13.71
C ARG A 46 -0.43 -20.80 15.23
N CYS A 47 -0.20 -19.63 15.82
CA CYS A 47 -0.15 -19.45 17.28
C CYS A 47 -1.43 -18.83 17.84
N ASN A 48 -2.50 -18.67 17.04
CA ASN A 48 -3.77 -18.05 17.43
C ASN A 48 -3.60 -16.67 18.10
N LEU A 49 -2.74 -15.81 17.52
CA LEU A 49 -2.36 -14.54 18.17
C LEU A 49 -3.42 -13.44 18.08
N PHE A 50 -4.35 -13.55 17.11
CA PHE A 50 -5.22 -12.45 16.70
C PHE A 50 -6.65 -12.93 16.46
N ASP A 51 -7.63 -12.06 16.73
CA ASP A 51 -9.03 -12.32 16.40
C ASP A 51 -9.28 -12.24 14.88
N ALA A 52 -10.49 -12.61 14.46
CA ALA A 52 -10.89 -12.64 13.06
C ALA A 52 -10.85 -11.26 12.37
N ARG A 53 -11.20 -10.19 13.09
CA ARG A 53 -11.23 -8.82 12.54
C ARG A 53 -9.82 -8.29 12.31
N LEU A 54 -8.93 -8.49 13.27
CA LEU A 54 -7.52 -8.13 13.15
C LEU A 54 -6.84 -8.97 12.06
N THR A 55 -7.14 -10.26 11.99
CA THR A 55 -6.64 -11.16 10.93
C THR A 55 -7.09 -10.71 9.53
N ALA A 56 -8.35 -10.29 9.37
CA ALA A 56 -8.84 -9.74 8.11
C ALA A 56 -8.09 -8.45 7.71
N ALA A 57 -7.83 -7.56 8.67
CA ALA A 57 -7.07 -6.34 8.43
C ALA A 57 -5.60 -6.63 8.07
N LEU A 58 -4.96 -7.59 8.73
CA LEU A 58 -3.61 -8.04 8.38
C LEU A 58 -3.53 -8.66 6.98
N ASN A 59 -4.54 -9.44 6.58
CA ASN A 59 -4.64 -9.96 5.22
C ASN A 59 -4.70 -8.82 4.19
N ALA A 60 -5.58 -7.84 4.41
CA ALA A 60 -5.69 -6.67 3.54
C ALA A 60 -4.37 -5.87 3.49
N ALA A 61 -3.72 -5.64 4.64
CA ALA A 61 -2.43 -4.97 4.72
C ALA A 61 -1.33 -5.76 3.99
N THR A 62 -1.33 -7.10 4.07
CA THR A 62 -0.37 -7.96 3.37
C THR A 62 -0.55 -7.84 1.85
N LEU A 63 -1.80 -7.83 1.36
CA LEU A 63 -2.11 -7.63 -0.06
C LEU A 63 -1.69 -6.24 -0.55
N GLN A 64 -1.88 -5.19 0.27
CA GLN A 64 -1.42 -3.84 -0.04
C GLN A 64 0.11 -3.79 -0.20
N ALA A 65 0.85 -4.43 0.72
CA ALA A 65 2.30 -4.50 0.63
C ALA A 65 2.78 -5.28 -0.59
N ARG A 66 2.09 -6.38 -0.95
CA ARG A 66 2.35 -7.10 -2.21
C ARG A 66 2.20 -6.18 -3.41
N GLY A 67 1.09 -5.44 -3.48
CA GLY A 67 0.83 -4.50 -4.59
C GLY A 67 1.87 -3.38 -4.67
N ALA A 68 2.31 -2.86 -3.52
CA ALA A 68 3.40 -1.87 -3.48
C ALA A 68 4.72 -2.43 -4.00
N ALA A 69 5.07 -3.67 -3.64
CA ALA A 69 6.29 -4.32 -4.13
C ALA A 69 6.25 -4.60 -5.63
N LEU A 70 5.11 -5.02 -6.17
CA LEU A 70 4.91 -5.20 -7.61
C LEU A 70 5.11 -3.88 -8.38
N ARG A 71 4.51 -2.78 -7.89
CA ARG A 71 4.69 -1.45 -8.51
C ARG A 71 6.12 -0.93 -8.37
N ALA A 72 6.86 -1.37 -7.36
CA ALA A 72 8.28 -1.08 -7.20
C ALA A 72 9.18 -1.98 -8.07
N GLY A 73 8.61 -2.81 -8.96
CA GLY A 73 9.36 -3.65 -9.90
C GLY A 73 9.79 -5.01 -9.36
N THR A 74 9.37 -5.41 -8.15
CA THR A 74 9.65 -6.76 -7.65
C THR A 74 8.86 -7.79 -8.46
N SER A 75 9.52 -8.84 -8.93
CA SER A 75 8.84 -9.89 -9.70
C SER A 75 7.87 -10.70 -8.84
N GLU A 76 6.87 -11.32 -9.47
CA GLU A 76 5.96 -12.22 -8.76
C GLU A 76 6.67 -13.45 -8.16
N ILE A 77 7.69 -13.96 -8.85
CA ILE A 77 8.48 -15.11 -8.41
C ILE A 77 9.21 -14.76 -7.11
N ASP A 78 9.84 -13.57 -7.06
CA ASP A 78 10.55 -13.09 -5.88
C ASP A 78 9.59 -12.86 -4.70
N LEU A 79 8.36 -12.38 -4.96
CA LEU A 79 7.34 -12.23 -3.93
C LEU A 79 6.81 -13.58 -3.43
N ALA A 80 6.67 -14.57 -4.30
CA ALA A 80 6.33 -15.93 -3.88
C ALA A 80 7.42 -16.53 -2.98
N ALA A 81 8.69 -16.42 -3.38
CA ALA A 81 9.83 -16.84 -2.57
C ALA A 81 9.90 -16.07 -1.23
N THR A 82 9.63 -14.76 -1.25
CA THR A 82 9.59 -13.93 -0.04
C THR A 82 8.53 -14.39 0.95
N ARG A 83 7.32 -14.73 0.46
CA ARG A 83 6.26 -15.27 1.30
C ARG A 83 6.62 -16.63 1.89
N ALA A 84 7.20 -17.52 1.08
CA ALA A 84 7.65 -18.84 1.53
C ALA A 84 8.71 -18.72 2.64
N ARG A 85 9.68 -17.81 2.48
CA ARG A 85 10.68 -17.51 3.53
C ARG A 85 10.01 -16.99 4.82
N ALA A 86 9.05 -16.08 4.69
CA ALA A 86 8.33 -15.52 5.84
C ALA A 86 7.53 -16.61 6.58
N GLN A 87 6.88 -17.51 5.85
CA GLN A 87 6.16 -18.66 6.41
C GLN A 87 7.12 -19.62 7.11
N ALA A 88 8.22 -20.00 6.48
CA ALA A 88 9.24 -20.86 7.08
C ALA A 88 9.77 -20.27 8.41
N ARG A 89 10.06 -18.96 8.43
CA ARG A 89 10.46 -18.27 9.65
C ARG A 89 9.36 -18.27 10.72
N ALA A 90 8.10 -18.07 10.34
CA ALA A 90 6.97 -18.15 11.25
C ALA A 90 6.77 -19.54 11.86
N HIS A 91 7.04 -20.61 11.09
CA HIS A 91 7.02 -21.98 11.59
C HIS A 91 8.18 -22.27 12.56
N ALA A 92 9.37 -21.73 12.30
CA ALA A 92 10.54 -21.91 13.16
C ALA A 92 10.52 -21.07 14.45
N THR A 93 9.67 -20.05 14.55
CA THR A 93 9.62 -19.15 15.72
C THR A 93 8.74 -19.76 16.83
N PRO A 94 9.21 -19.97 18.06
CA PRO A 94 8.34 -20.48 19.14
C PRO A 94 7.17 -19.54 19.44
N CYS A 95 5.95 -20.08 19.66
CA CYS A 95 4.77 -19.26 19.92
C CYS A 95 4.87 -18.43 21.20
N GLY A 96 5.66 -18.90 22.18
CA GLY A 96 5.90 -18.20 23.45
C GLY A 96 7.13 -17.29 23.45
N SER A 97 7.76 -17.01 22.31
CA SER A 97 8.98 -16.20 22.28
C SER A 97 8.70 -14.73 22.68
N ALA A 98 9.65 -14.12 23.39
CA ALA A 98 9.55 -12.72 23.80
C ALA A 98 9.37 -11.79 22.58
N ASP A 99 10.11 -12.04 21.50
CA ASP A 99 10.01 -11.27 20.25
C ASP A 99 8.61 -11.33 19.63
N LEU A 100 7.99 -12.52 19.60
CA LEU A 100 6.66 -12.66 19.03
C LEU A 100 5.61 -11.95 19.88
N ASN A 101 5.77 -11.93 21.20
CA ASN A 101 4.92 -11.15 22.10
C ASN A 101 5.05 -9.64 21.85
N VAL A 102 6.26 -9.13 21.59
CA VAL A 102 6.48 -7.72 21.21
C VAL A 102 5.79 -7.41 19.87
N VAL A 103 5.95 -8.28 18.87
CA VAL A 103 5.30 -8.13 17.56
C VAL A 103 3.77 -8.13 17.70
N ARG A 104 3.20 -9.04 18.50
CA ARG A 104 1.77 -9.09 18.79
C ARG A 104 1.27 -7.75 19.35
N GLY A 105 1.95 -7.21 20.36
CA GLY A 105 1.58 -5.92 20.96
C GLY A 105 1.63 -4.76 19.96
N ARG A 106 2.67 -4.69 19.12
CA ARG A 106 2.77 -3.67 18.06
C ARG A 106 1.65 -3.77 17.04
N VAL A 107 1.28 -4.99 16.64
CA VAL A 107 0.18 -5.24 15.70
C VAL A 107 -1.16 -4.83 16.28
N GLN A 108 -1.43 -5.14 17.56
CA GLN A 108 -2.66 -4.75 18.25
C GLN A 108 -2.78 -3.23 18.37
N THR A 109 -1.71 -2.54 18.78
CA THR A 109 -1.67 -1.06 18.83
C THR A 109 -1.85 -0.44 17.45
N GLY A 110 -1.16 -0.96 16.43
CA GLY A 110 -1.31 -0.51 15.05
C GLY A 110 -2.73 -0.71 14.52
N PHE A 111 -3.36 -1.83 14.85
CA PHE A 111 -4.75 -2.11 14.48
C PHE A 111 -5.74 -1.17 15.17
N ALA A 112 -5.56 -0.88 16.46
CA ALA A 112 -6.38 0.09 17.18
C ALA A 112 -6.28 1.50 16.56
N GLY A 113 -5.09 1.89 16.09
CA GLY A 113 -4.90 3.11 15.29
C GLY A 113 -5.63 3.03 13.95
N TRP A 114 -5.42 1.95 13.20
CA TRP A 114 -6.02 1.71 11.88
C TRP A 114 -7.55 1.68 11.92
N GLN A 115 -8.17 1.20 12.99
CA GLN A 115 -9.63 1.22 13.15
C GLN A 115 -10.22 2.64 13.13
N ARG A 116 -9.45 3.65 13.53
CA ARG A 116 -9.88 5.06 13.53
C ARG A 116 -9.66 5.76 12.19
N THR A 117 -8.95 5.13 11.26
CA THR A 117 -8.70 5.67 9.93
C THR A 117 -9.99 5.66 9.11
N ARG A 118 -10.56 6.86 8.89
CA ARG A 118 -11.83 7.05 8.19
C ARG A 118 -11.73 6.88 6.68
N SER A 119 -10.60 7.23 6.08
CA SER A 119 -10.40 7.13 4.64
C SER A 119 -9.01 6.57 4.33
N MET A 120 -8.90 5.89 3.19
CA MET A 120 -7.64 5.35 2.70
C MET A 120 -7.53 5.53 1.20
N THR A 121 -6.33 5.83 0.72
CA THR A 121 -6.05 5.93 -0.72
C THR A 121 -5.18 4.76 -1.15
N PHE A 122 -5.54 4.11 -2.25
CA PHE A 122 -4.80 3.00 -2.84
C PHE A 122 -4.38 3.35 -4.26
N PRO A 123 -3.07 3.29 -4.58
CA PRO A 123 -2.61 3.54 -5.94
C PRO A 123 -3.21 2.52 -6.91
N GLY A 124 -3.87 3.02 -7.96
CA GLY A 124 -4.37 2.23 -9.07
C GLY A 124 -3.65 2.58 -10.38
N GLN A 125 -3.87 1.79 -11.43
CA GLN A 125 -3.21 1.99 -12.72
C GLN A 125 -3.72 3.23 -13.47
N ARG A 126 -5.04 3.46 -13.47
CA ARG A 126 -5.67 4.61 -14.14
C ARG A 126 -5.82 5.84 -13.24
N GLY A 127 -5.72 5.65 -11.93
CA GLY A 127 -5.94 6.66 -10.93
C GLY A 127 -6.01 6.03 -9.55
N ASP A 128 -6.05 6.86 -8.53
CA ASP A 128 -6.14 6.38 -7.16
C ASP A 128 -7.55 5.90 -6.83
N TRP A 129 -7.61 4.85 -6.04
CA TRP A 129 -8.82 4.38 -5.38
C TRP A 129 -8.92 5.04 -4.00
N SER A 130 -10.03 5.71 -3.73
CA SER A 130 -10.36 6.22 -2.41
C SER A 130 -11.35 5.27 -1.74
N ALA A 131 -11.00 4.76 -0.57
CA ALA A 131 -11.87 4.01 0.29
C ALA A 131 -12.38 4.89 1.43
N ASP A 132 -13.70 4.96 1.58
CA ASP A 132 -14.35 5.53 2.75
C ASP A 132 -14.76 4.38 3.68
N ARG A 133 -14.29 4.47 4.91
CA ARG A 133 -14.49 3.48 5.96
C ARG A 133 -15.44 3.98 7.06
N ALA A 134 -15.98 5.19 6.92
CA ALA A 134 -17.01 5.67 7.82
C ALA A 134 -18.32 4.88 7.60
N ALA A 135 -19.00 4.63 8.71
CA ALA A 135 -20.28 3.94 8.70
C ALA A 135 -21.40 4.96 8.49
N TYR A 136 -21.92 5.03 7.27
CA TYR A 136 -23.08 5.87 6.95
C TYR A 136 -24.35 5.02 6.89
N SER A 137 -25.45 5.59 7.39
CA SER A 137 -26.79 5.01 7.26
C SER A 137 -27.32 5.11 5.82
N ARG A 138 -26.88 6.11 5.06
CA ARG A 138 -27.20 6.25 3.63
C ARG A 138 -26.15 5.56 2.76
N THR A 139 -26.56 5.12 1.57
CA THR A 139 -25.64 4.62 0.56
C THR A 139 -24.61 5.70 0.23
N THR A 140 -23.34 5.36 0.34
CA THR A 140 -22.22 6.22 -0.07
C THR A 140 -21.17 5.39 -0.81
N TRP A 141 -20.18 6.06 -1.39
CA TRP A 141 -19.00 5.39 -1.91
C TRP A 141 -18.21 4.76 -0.76
N ARG A 142 -18.02 3.44 -0.81
CA ARG A 142 -17.11 2.70 0.09
C ARG A 142 -15.73 2.55 -0.52
N LEU A 143 -15.68 2.41 -1.84
CA LEU A 143 -14.47 2.37 -2.64
C LEU A 143 -14.79 3.04 -3.99
N MET A 144 -14.01 4.01 -4.42
CA MET A 144 -14.28 4.77 -5.65
C MET A 144 -12.99 5.20 -6.33
N GLN A 145 -12.96 5.10 -7.65
CA GLN A 145 -11.96 5.74 -8.50
C GLN A 145 -12.67 6.77 -9.38
N ALA A 146 -12.11 7.98 -9.41
CA ALA A 146 -12.55 9.03 -10.32
C ALA A 146 -11.84 8.85 -11.67
N ALA A 147 -12.58 9.07 -12.75
CA ALA A 147 -12.11 9.00 -14.12
C ALA A 147 -12.87 10.03 -14.98
N SER A 148 -12.62 10.02 -16.28
CA SER A 148 -13.37 10.83 -17.23
C SER A 148 -13.58 10.09 -18.56
N THR A 149 -14.63 10.49 -19.27
CA THR A 149 -14.84 10.14 -20.68
C THR A 149 -15.06 11.44 -21.46
N GLY A 150 -14.06 11.83 -22.25
CA GLY A 150 -13.98 13.20 -22.77
C GLY A 150 -14.03 14.23 -21.63
N ALA A 151 -14.94 15.20 -21.74
CA ALA A 151 -15.17 16.23 -20.72
C ALA A 151 -16.10 15.79 -19.57
N SER A 152 -16.65 14.57 -19.60
CA SER A 152 -17.64 14.10 -18.62
C SER A 152 -16.97 13.35 -17.47
N PRO A 153 -17.10 13.80 -16.21
CA PRO A 153 -16.61 13.06 -15.05
C PRO A 153 -17.32 11.71 -14.89
N VAL A 154 -16.53 10.69 -14.52
CA VAL A 154 -16.99 9.34 -14.22
C VAL A 154 -16.52 8.98 -12.82
N ARG A 155 -17.40 8.39 -12.03
CA ARG A 155 -17.06 7.73 -10.77
C ARG A 155 -17.44 6.28 -10.86
N PHE A 156 -16.51 5.40 -10.52
CA PHE A 156 -16.71 3.96 -10.57
C PHE A 156 -16.22 3.32 -9.28
N GLY A 157 -16.97 2.36 -8.75
CA GLY A 157 -16.53 1.58 -7.60
C GLY A 157 -17.69 0.92 -6.86
N VAL A 158 -17.51 0.71 -5.56
CA VAL A 158 -18.49 0.05 -4.69
C VAL A 158 -19.18 1.10 -3.85
N ALA A 159 -20.51 1.13 -3.93
CA ALA A 159 -21.38 1.93 -3.09
C ALA A 159 -22.12 1.04 -2.09
N GLY A 160 -22.33 1.52 -0.86
CA GLY A 160 -22.98 0.74 0.19
C GLY A 160 -23.19 1.57 1.46
N GLY A 161 -23.79 0.96 2.46
CA GLY A 161 -24.08 1.55 3.77
C GLY A 161 -23.98 0.49 4.87
N ILE A 162 -24.11 0.89 6.14
CA ILE A 162 -23.92 -0.05 7.27
C ILE A 162 -24.90 -1.25 7.24
N GLU A 163 -26.10 -1.04 6.71
CA GLU A 163 -27.16 -2.06 6.57
C GLU A 163 -27.58 -2.27 5.10
N GLN A 164 -26.78 -1.79 4.15
CA GLN A 164 -27.07 -1.91 2.72
C GLN A 164 -26.01 -2.78 2.07
N PRO A 165 -26.40 -3.66 1.13
CA PRO A 165 -25.44 -4.46 0.40
C PRO A 165 -24.49 -3.57 -0.39
N ASP A 166 -23.27 -4.05 -0.55
CA ASP A 166 -22.29 -3.42 -1.42
C ASP A 166 -22.67 -3.67 -2.88
N VAL A 167 -22.82 -2.59 -3.65
CA VAL A 167 -23.23 -2.62 -5.07
C VAL A 167 -22.17 -1.96 -5.94
N LEU A 168 -21.76 -2.67 -7.00
CA LEU A 168 -20.88 -2.09 -8.02
C LEU A 168 -21.64 -1.01 -8.79
N THR A 169 -21.13 0.21 -8.76
CA THR A 169 -21.81 1.40 -9.24
C THR A 169 -20.92 2.21 -10.17
N ALA A 170 -21.48 2.67 -11.29
CA ALA A 170 -20.88 3.64 -12.19
C ALA A 170 -21.80 4.85 -12.30
N VAL A 171 -21.27 6.05 -12.03
CA VAL A 171 -22.00 7.33 -12.16
C VAL A 171 -21.26 8.19 -13.17
N VAL A 172 -21.98 8.65 -14.19
CA VAL A 172 -21.43 9.56 -15.21
C VAL A 172 -22.18 10.88 -15.13
N SER A 173 -21.43 11.97 -14.93
CA SER A 173 -21.95 13.33 -14.99
C SER A 173 -21.69 13.87 -16.37
N TRP A 174 -22.64 13.67 -17.28
CA TRP A 174 -22.46 14.02 -18.67
C TRP A 174 -22.47 15.52 -18.92
N TYR A 175 -21.49 16.01 -19.68
CA TYR A 175 -21.39 17.41 -20.09
C TYR A 175 -22.17 17.70 -21.38
N GLY A 176 -22.90 18.83 -21.44
CA GLY A 176 -23.61 19.30 -22.64
C GLY A 176 -25.02 18.70 -22.84
N ARG A 177 -25.36 18.31 -24.08
CA ARG A 177 -26.60 17.57 -24.44
C ARG A 177 -26.29 16.11 -24.79
N PRO A 178 -25.84 15.31 -23.82
CA PRO A 178 -25.44 13.93 -24.01
C PRO A 178 -26.65 13.05 -24.36
N ARG A 179 -26.47 12.12 -25.30
CA ARG A 179 -27.41 11.02 -25.58
C ARG A 179 -26.67 9.69 -25.48
N PRO A 180 -26.28 9.26 -24.27
CA PRO A 180 -25.54 8.01 -24.12
C PRO A 180 -26.44 6.84 -24.50
N THR A 181 -25.98 6.01 -25.43
CA THR A 181 -26.73 4.83 -25.92
C THR A 181 -26.26 3.53 -25.29
N GLY A 182 -25.19 3.55 -24.50
CA GLY A 182 -24.70 2.37 -23.79
C GLY A 182 -23.47 2.67 -22.91
N ALA A 183 -23.15 1.70 -22.05
CA ALA A 183 -21.93 1.68 -21.25
C ALA A 183 -21.29 0.28 -21.37
N ARG A 184 -19.97 0.22 -21.48
CA ARG A 184 -19.21 -1.04 -21.45
C ARG A 184 -18.31 -1.04 -20.22
N LEU A 185 -18.57 -1.99 -19.32
CA LEU A 185 -17.67 -2.26 -18.21
C LEU A 185 -16.76 -3.44 -18.60
N VAL A 186 -15.45 -3.25 -18.47
CA VAL A 186 -14.45 -4.31 -18.70
C VAL A 186 -13.81 -4.65 -17.36
N LEU A 187 -14.05 -5.87 -16.89
CA LEU A 187 -13.52 -6.39 -15.63
C LEU A 187 -12.55 -7.53 -15.93
N ARG A 188 -11.59 -7.74 -15.03
CA ARG A 188 -10.71 -8.91 -15.09
C ARG A 188 -11.49 -10.14 -14.65
N ASP A 189 -11.53 -11.15 -15.52
CA ASP A 189 -11.92 -12.51 -15.15
C ASP A 189 -10.71 -13.25 -14.55
N PRO A 190 -10.73 -13.61 -13.26
CA PRO A 190 -9.62 -14.31 -12.62
C PRO A 190 -9.42 -15.75 -13.12
N SER A 191 -10.39 -16.37 -13.78
CA SER A 191 -10.23 -17.70 -14.38
C SER A 191 -9.45 -17.67 -15.70
N ILE A 192 -9.56 -16.55 -16.44
CA ILE A 192 -8.88 -16.34 -17.73
C ILE A 192 -7.55 -15.62 -17.53
N ALA A 193 -7.54 -14.59 -16.68
CA ALA A 193 -6.36 -13.83 -16.31
C ALA A 193 -6.23 -13.85 -14.79
N ALA A 194 -5.63 -14.93 -14.27
CA ALA A 194 -5.40 -15.13 -12.83
C ALA A 194 -4.66 -13.96 -12.16
N ARG A 195 -3.87 -13.21 -12.95
CA ARG A 195 -3.08 -12.08 -12.47
C ARG A 195 -3.68 -10.76 -12.94
N PRO A 196 -3.77 -9.73 -12.07
CA PRO A 196 -4.10 -8.40 -12.52
C PRO A 196 -3.03 -7.91 -13.49
N TRP A 197 -3.45 -7.33 -14.60
CA TRP A 197 -2.53 -6.72 -15.56
C TRP A 197 -1.92 -5.47 -14.91
N LEU A 198 -0.72 -5.63 -14.37
CA LEU A 198 0.11 -4.56 -13.85
C LEU A 198 1.17 -4.25 -14.92
N SER A 199 0.76 -3.75 -16.09
CA SER A 199 1.78 -3.23 -17.03
C SER A 199 2.42 -2.00 -16.42
N GLY A 200 3.73 -2.11 -16.19
CA GLY A 200 4.69 -1.06 -16.54
C GLY A 200 5.17 -1.34 -17.96
#